data_AF-A0A7X7C119-F1
#
_entry.id   AF-A0A7X7C119-F1
#
_cell.length_a   1.000
_cell.length_b   1.000
_cell.length_c   1.000
_cell.angle_alpha   90.00
_cell.angle_beta   90.00
_cell.angle_gamma   90.00
#
_symmetry.space_group_name_H-M   'P 1'
#
loop_
_entity.id
_entity.type
_entity.pdbx_description
1 polymer ?
#
loop_
_entity_poly.entity_id
_entity_poly.type
_entity_poly.pdbx_seq_one_letter_code
_entity_poly.pdbx_strand_id
1 'polypeptide(L)'
;MNQRYLYLFIILFGMVVIGCESDFIEGVRVDGPVKDTGSVITMVTQRTDGIISLSIDAPAHDRFGVWIDLDGDGKCAEDGSEKITVFNAYQEYTLVAGVKTVAVHGDISYLGAASNELAEIDVSGNTSLTTLNIALNKIRVIDLSANTTLERLDVSDNNIASLNVSSNKSLESLWVFNNQLSSLELSNNSNLAFLDCSGNALNTLDVSKNAELVRLLCYNNQLTALDVERNIKLSHLWSFGNPMSETEMESLISTLRNVAGGELWLSIEPLGEAMHASAAEKGWTVQ
;
A
#
# COMPACT_ATOMS: atom_id res chain seq x y z
N MET A 1 -58.42 26.17 -16.06
CA MET A 1 -59.30 25.68 -14.97
C MET A 1 -59.56 24.20 -15.22
N ASN A 2 -58.97 23.31 -14.40
CA ASN A 2 -59.38 21.93 -14.05
C ASN A 2 -59.61 20.89 -15.18
N GLN A 3 -59.09 19.64 -15.20
CA GLN A 3 -58.58 18.70 -14.19
C GLN A 3 -57.57 17.70 -14.82
N ARG A 4 -56.43 17.38 -14.18
CA ARG A 4 -56.10 16.17 -13.38
C ARG A 4 -56.48 14.80 -14.00
N TYR A 5 -55.47 14.00 -14.33
CA TYR A 5 -55.52 12.54 -14.33
C TYR A 5 -54.36 12.00 -13.49
N LEU A 6 -54.66 11.11 -12.54
CA LEU A 6 -53.69 10.26 -11.87
C LEU A 6 -54.35 8.95 -11.42
N TYR A 7 -53.56 7.87 -11.53
CA TYR A 7 -53.69 6.50 -10.98
C TYR A 7 -54.52 5.48 -11.79
N LEU A 8 -54.17 4.18 -11.88
CA LEU A 8 -52.96 3.36 -11.62
C LEU A 8 -53.32 1.89 -11.94
N PHE A 9 -52.32 1.07 -12.28
CA PHE A 9 -52.23 -0.41 -12.25
C PHE A 9 -53.12 -1.28 -13.18
N ILE A 10 -52.46 -2.13 -13.99
CA ILE A 10 -52.29 -3.58 -13.72
C ILE A 10 -51.03 -4.07 -14.47
N ILE A 11 -50.29 -4.95 -13.80
CA ILE A 11 -48.95 -5.46 -14.13
C ILE A 11 -49.02 -6.91 -14.64
N LEU A 12 -48.07 -7.24 -15.55
CA LEU A 12 -47.49 -8.53 -15.93
C LEU A 12 -48.35 -9.63 -16.59
N PHE A 13 -47.98 -10.00 -17.82
CA PHE A 13 -47.07 -11.13 -18.09
C PHE A 13 -46.61 -11.07 -19.56
N GLY A 14 -45.30 -11.12 -19.79
CA GLY A 14 -44.75 -11.20 -21.14
C GLY A 14 -43.23 -11.22 -21.10
N MET A 15 -42.65 -12.40 -21.26
CA MET A 15 -41.23 -12.56 -21.59
C MET A 15 -40.87 -11.64 -22.76
N VAL A 16 -39.87 -10.80 -22.55
CA VAL A 16 -39.09 -10.20 -23.63
C VAL A 16 -37.63 -10.44 -23.29
N VAL A 17 -37.01 -11.32 -24.08
CA VAL A 17 -35.55 -11.43 -24.19
C VAL A 17 -35.08 -10.27 -25.05
N ILE A 18 -34.47 -9.26 -24.43
CA ILE A 18 -33.53 -8.27 -25.00
C ILE A 18 -32.68 -7.88 -23.79
N GLY A 19 -31.37 -8.08 -23.70
CA GLY A 19 -30.31 -7.88 -24.67
C GLY A 19 -29.27 -7.05 -23.91
N CYS A 20 -28.04 -7.54 -23.82
CA CYS A 20 -26.92 -6.86 -23.18
C CYS A 20 -26.81 -5.45 -23.76
N GLU A 21 -27.04 -4.41 -22.95
CA GLU A 21 -26.73 -3.03 -23.33
C GLU A 21 -25.22 -2.86 -23.21
N SER A 22 -24.56 -3.01 -24.36
CA SER A 22 -23.22 -2.53 -24.62
C SER A 22 -23.23 -1.01 -24.50
N ASP A 23 -22.54 -0.45 -23.51
CA ASP A 23 -22.27 0.98 -23.46
C ASP A 23 -21.38 1.37 -24.66
N PHE A 24 -21.99 2.10 -25.57
CA PHE A 24 -21.43 2.53 -26.84
C PHE A 24 -20.51 3.73 -26.59
N ILE A 25 -19.19 3.51 -26.53
CA ILE A 25 -18.18 4.55 -26.77
C ILE A 25 -17.59 4.29 -28.15
N GLU A 26 -17.63 5.31 -29.01
CA GLU A 26 -17.07 5.39 -30.37
C GLU A 26 -16.28 4.15 -30.86
N GLY A 27 -16.98 3.23 -31.54
CA GLY A 27 -16.39 2.38 -32.56
C GLY A 27 -15.51 1.19 -32.11
N VAL A 28 -15.44 0.85 -30.82
CA VAL A 28 -14.75 -0.36 -30.35
C VAL A 28 -15.75 -1.30 -29.67
N ARG A 29 -15.93 -2.51 -30.22
CA ARG A 29 -16.61 -3.60 -29.51
C ARG A 29 -15.85 -3.87 -28.21
N VAL A 30 -16.46 -3.60 -27.06
CA VAL A 30 -15.89 -3.91 -25.74
C VAL A 30 -16.26 -5.33 -25.27
N ASP A 31 -17.02 -6.07 -26.08
CA ASP A 31 -17.39 -7.47 -25.81
C ASP A 31 -16.34 -8.42 -26.42
N GLY A 32 -15.11 -8.31 -25.92
CA GLY A 32 -14.10 -9.35 -26.08
C GLY A 32 -14.29 -10.43 -25.00
N PRO A 33 -13.94 -11.71 -25.24
CA PRO A 33 -13.89 -12.69 -24.17
C PRO A 33 -12.99 -12.17 -23.04
N VAL A 34 -13.43 -12.32 -21.79
CA VAL A 34 -12.61 -12.08 -20.61
C VAL A 34 -11.27 -12.77 -20.86
N LYS A 35 -10.20 -11.98 -20.98
CA LYS A 35 -8.86 -12.52 -21.13
C LYS A 35 -8.52 -13.12 -19.78
N ASP A 36 -8.66 -14.43 -19.65
CA ASP A 36 -8.14 -15.16 -18.49
C ASP A 36 -6.62 -15.05 -18.52
N THR A 37 -6.08 -14.16 -17.69
CA THR A 37 -4.64 -13.94 -17.57
C THR A 37 -3.99 -14.98 -16.67
N GLY A 38 -4.80 -15.79 -15.95
CA GLY A 38 -4.34 -16.68 -14.87
C GLY A 38 -3.87 -15.92 -13.62
N SER A 39 -3.91 -14.58 -13.63
CA SER A 39 -3.49 -13.76 -12.51
C SER A 39 -4.49 -13.85 -11.37
N VAL A 40 -3.99 -14.24 -10.21
CA VAL A 40 -4.78 -14.38 -9.00
C VAL A 40 -3.99 -13.85 -7.81
N ILE A 41 -4.69 -13.17 -6.91
CA ILE A 41 -4.20 -12.84 -5.57
C ILE A 41 -5.07 -13.60 -4.59
N THR A 42 -4.46 -14.34 -3.67
CA THR A 42 -5.20 -15.01 -2.60
C THR A 42 -4.91 -14.35 -1.26
N MET A 43 -5.94 -14.13 -0.46
CA MET A 43 -5.87 -13.54 0.88
C MET A 43 -6.56 -14.46 1.88
N VAL A 44 -5.94 -14.71 3.03
CA VAL A 44 -6.54 -15.52 4.11
C VAL A 44 -6.85 -14.63 5.30
N THR A 45 -8.14 -14.40 5.55
CA THR A 45 -8.62 -13.57 6.67
C THR A 45 -8.91 -14.41 7.92
N GLN A 46 -8.68 -13.80 9.10
CA GLN A 46 -9.08 -14.35 10.39
C GLN A 46 -10.41 -13.78 10.91
N ARG A 47 -11.03 -12.86 10.17
CA ARG A 47 -12.28 -12.20 10.57
C ARG A 47 -13.41 -13.20 10.75
N THR A 48 -14.22 -12.98 11.78
CA THR A 48 -15.35 -13.86 12.13
C THR A 48 -16.70 -13.30 11.70
N ASP A 49 -16.77 -12.03 11.33
CA ASP A 49 -17.98 -11.39 10.81
C ASP A 49 -18.19 -11.65 9.31
N GLY A 50 -17.19 -12.23 8.63
CA GLY A 50 -17.26 -12.56 7.21
C GLY A 50 -17.24 -11.34 6.29
N ILE A 51 -16.90 -10.15 6.78
CA ILE A 51 -16.85 -8.92 5.97
C ILE A 51 -15.41 -8.53 5.76
N ILE A 52 -14.97 -8.33 4.53
CA ILE A 52 -13.67 -7.73 4.21
C ILE A 52 -13.87 -6.41 3.49
N SER A 53 -12.91 -5.49 3.59
CA SER A 53 -12.90 -4.24 2.86
C SER A 53 -11.72 -4.20 1.89
N LEU A 54 -12.01 -4.11 0.59
CA LEU A 54 -10.98 -4.06 -0.45
C LEU A 54 -11.18 -2.84 -1.36
N SER A 55 -10.08 -2.22 -1.76
CA SER A 55 -10.03 -1.27 -2.88
C SER A 55 -9.18 -1.88 -3.98
N ILE A 56 -9.75 -2.06 -5.16
CA ILE A 56 -9.10 -2.73 -6.29
C ILE A 56 -9.11 -1.77 -7.46
N ASP A 57 -7.98 -1.64 -8.16
CA ASP A 57 -7.93 -0.93 -9.44
C ASP A 57 -7.07 -1.67 -10.46
N ALA A 58 -7.45 -1.54 -11.72
CA ALA A 58 -6.77 -2.09 -12.87
C ALA A 58 -6.79 -1.07 -14.02
N PRO A 59 -5.85 -1.15 -14.98
CA PRO A 59 -5.94 -0.38 -16.20
C PRO A 59 -7.32 -0.55 -16.85
N ALA A 60 -7.87 0.53 -17.43
CA ALA A 60 -9.27 0.54 -17.89
C ALA A 60 -9.62 -0.59 -18.88
N HIS A 61 -8.65 -1.07 -19.66
CA HIS A 61 -8.82 -2.18 -20.60
C HIS A 61 -8.84 -3.57 -19.92
N ASP A 62 -8.27 -3.71 -18.72
CA ASP A 62 -8.20 -4.97 -17.98
C ASP A 62 -9.36 -5.16 -17.00
N ARG A 63 -10.02 -4.06 -16.59
CA ARG A 63 -11.13 -4.06 -15.60
C ARG A 63 -12.26 -5.05 -15.90
N PHE A 64 -12.56 -5.30 -17.18
CA PHE A 64 -13.61 -6.24 -17.58
C PHE A 64 -13.35 -7.70 -17.17
N GLY A 65 -12.08 -8.06 -16.93
CA GLY A 65 -11.70 -9.40 -16.50
C GLY A 65 -11.49 -9.55 -15.00
N VAL A 66 -11.71 -8.48 -14.21
CA VAL A 66 -11.44 -8.50 -12.78
C VAL A 66 -12.69 -8.88 -11.99
N TRP A 67 -12.57 -9.88 -11.14
CA TRP A 67 -13.66 -10.37 -10.28
C TRP A 67 -13.10 -10.93 -8.97
N ILE A 68 -13.99 -11.20 -8.01
CA ILE A 68 -13.63 -11.66 -6.67
C ILE A 68 -14.37 -12.94 -6.30
N ASP A 69 -13.62 -13.98 -5.94
CA ASP A 69 -14.14 -15.25 -5.45
C ASP A 69 -14.45 -15.13 -3.94
N LEU A 70 -15.74 -15.07 -3.62
CA LEU A 70 -16.27 -14.88 -2.25
C LEU A 70 -16.72 -16.20 -1.62
N ASP A 71 -16.90 -17.25 -2.42
CA ASP A 71 -17.37 -18.57 -1.97
C ASP A 71 -16.30 -19.67 -2.02
N GLY A 72 -15.16 -19.41 -2.65
CA GLY A 72 -14.00 -20.27 -2.77
C GLY A 72 -14.16 -21.38 -3.81
N ASP A 73 -15.12 -21.28 -4.74
CA ASP A 73 -15.34 -22.29 -5.78
C ASP A 73 -14.47 -22.11 -7.03
N GLY A 74 -13.74 -20.99 -7.10
CA GLY A 74 -12.84 -20.62 -8.20
C GLY A 74 -13.55 -20.18 -9.49
N LYS A 75 -14.82 -19.77 -9.42
CA LYS A 75 -15.61 -19.32 -10.58
C LYS A 75 -16.43 -18.09 -10.25
N CYS A 76 -16.39 -17.10 -11.15
CA CYS A 76 -17.25 -15.92 -11.02
C CYS A 76 -18.74 -16.30 -11.05
N ALA A 77 -19.48 -15.96 -10.00
CA ALA A 77 -20.91 -16.17 -9.88
C ALA A 77 -21.71 -15.51 -11.02
N GLU A 78 -22.65 -16.27 -11.60
CA GLU A 78 -23.50 -15.81 -12.71
C GLU A 78 -24.50 -14.71 -12.30
N ASP A 79 -24.86 -14.64 -11.01
CA ASP A 79 -25.78 -13.62 -10.47
C ASP A 79 -25.13 -12.24 -10.31
N GLY A 80 -23.83 -12.14 -10.54
CA GLY A 80 -23.06 -10.90 -10.49
C GLY A 80 -22.58 -10.49 -9.09
N SER A 81 -22.83 -11.30 -8.05
CA SER A 81 -22.38 -11.02 -6.67
C SER A 81 -20.86 -10.91 -6.53
N GLU A 82 -20.12 -11.54 -7.44
CA GLU A 82 -18.65 -11.59 -7.47
C GLU A 82 -18.01 -10.62 -8.47
N LYS A 83 -18.83 -9.79 -9.13
CA LYS A 83 -18.32 -8.78 -10.06
C LYS A 83 -17.83 -7.56 -9.32
N ILE A 84 -16.62 -7.11 -9.65
CA ILE A 84 -16.12 -5.82 -9.22
C ILE A 84 -16.63 -4.75 -10.18
N THR A 85 -17.50 -3.88 -9.68
CA THR A 85 -18.12 -2.80 -10.46
C THR A 85 -17.60 -1.42 -10.07
N VAL A 86 -16.97 -1.30 -8.90
CA VAL A 86 -16.36 -0.06 -8.43
C VAL A 86 -14.86 -0.29 -8.27
N PHE A 87 -14.09 0.52 -9.01
CA PHE A 87 -12.63 0.51 -8.97
C PHE A 87 -12.11 1.77 -8.28
N ASN A 88 -10.92 1.68 -7.68
CA ASN A 88 -10.26 2.78 -6.97
C ASN A 88 -11.10 3.37 -5.82
N ALA A 89 -11.84 2.51 -5.12
CA ALA A 89 -12.54 2.86 -3.89
C ALA A 89 -12.70 1.62 -3.02
N TYR A 90 -12.66 1.79 -1.70
CA TYR A 90 -12.92 0.71 -0.76
C TYR A 90 -14.39 0.28 -0.83
N GLN A 91 -14.60 -1.03 -0.94
CA GLN A 91 -15.89 -1.70 -0.91
C GLN A 91 -15.86 -2.81 0.13
N GLU A 92 -17.00 -3.02 0.79
CA GLU A 92 -17.19 -4.16 1.67
C GLU A 92 -17.70 -5.37 0.88
N TYR A 93 -17.11 -6.53 1.13
CA TYR A 93 -17.50 -7.80 0.53
C TYR A 93 -17.85 -8.78 1.64
N THR A 94 -18.97 -9.49 1.46
CA THR A 94 -19.44 -10.50 2.41
C THR A 94 -19.06 -11.88 1.90
N LEU A 95 -18.24 -12.59 2.67
CA LEU A 95 -17.82 -13.96 2.40
C LEU A 95 -18.94 -14.95 2.71
N VAL A 96 -18.98 -16.04 1.95
CA VAL A 96 -19.87 -17.16 2.28
C VAL A 96 -19.45 -17.77 3.63
N ALA A 97 -20.44 -18.16 4.42
CA ALA A 97 -20.20 -18.68 5.77
C ALA A 97 -19.20 -19.85 5.78
N GLY A 98 -18.11 -19.68 6.55
CA GLY A 98 -17.04 -20.67 6.67
C GLY A 98 -15.87 -20.49 5.71
N VAL A 99 -16.02 -19.64 4.69
CA VAL A 99 -14.94 -19.25 3.78
C VAL A 99 -14.01 -18.25 4.49
N LYS A 100 -12.70 -18.47 4.33
CA LYS A 100 -11.64 -17.61 4.89
C LYS A 100 -10.61 -17.18 3.86
N THR A 101 -10.53 -17.91 2.76
CA THR A 101 -9.67 -17.57 1.63
C THR A 101 -10.49 -16.84 0.60
N VAL A 102 -9.98 -15.72 0.14
CA VAL A 102 -10.61 -14.84 -0.84
C VAL A 102 -9.64 -14.71 -1.99
N ALA A 103 -10.12 -14.87 -3.22
CA ALA A 103 -9.29 -14.71 -4.40
C ALA A 103 -9.77 -13.53 -5.25
N VAL A 104 -8.85 -12.65 -5.64
CA VAL A 104 -9.11 -11.64 -6.65
C VAL A 104 -8.46 -12.11 -7.94
N HIS A 105 -9.27 -12.26 -8.98
CA HIS A 105 -8.85 -12.72 -10.30
C HIS A 105 -8.73 -11.55 -11.26
N GLY A 106 -7.77 -11.63 -12.17
CA GLY A 106 -7.49 -10.62 -13.18
C GLY A 106 -6.20 -9.84 -12.91
N ASP A 107 -5.73 -9.14 -13.96
CA ASP A 107 -4.55 -8.28 -13.88
C ASP A 107 -4.93 -6.95 -13.23
N ILE A 108 -4.43 -6.72 -12.01
CA ILE A 108 -4.69 -5.48 -11.27
C ILE A 108 -3.40 -4.68 -11.06
N SER A 109 -3.53 -3.36 -11.01
CA SER A 109 -2.43 -2.43 -10.74
C SER A 109 -2.41 -1.94 -9.29
N TYR A 110 -3.55 -2.00 -8.61
CA TYR A 110 -3.72 -1.52 -7.24
C TYR A 110 -4.51 -2.54 -6.42
N LEU A 111 -3.98 -2.86 -5.24
CA LEU A 111 -4.72 -3.56 -4.19
C LEU A 111 -4.57 -2.81 -2.86
N GLY A 112 -5.69 -2.41 -2.28
CA GLY A 112 -5.83 -2.01 -0.90
C GLY A 112 -6.66 -3.04 -0.15
N ALA A 113 -6.07 -3.67 0.86
CA ALA A 113 -6.70 -4.68 1.70
C ALA A 113 -6.36 -4.45 3.18
N ALA A 114 -6.28 -3.19 3.59
CA ALA A 114 -5.98 -2.81 4.96
C ALA A 114 -7.10 -3.20 5.94
N SER A 115 -6.75 -3.45 7.21
CA SER A 115 -7.71 -3.72 8.29
C SER A 115 -8.62 -4.94 8.10
N ASN A 116 -8.08 -6.02 7.51
CA ASN A 116 -8.84 -7.24 7.19
C ASN A 116 -8.46 -8.47 8.05
N GLU A 117 -7.65 -8.28 9.10
CA GLU A 117 -7.06 -9.36 9.90
C GLU A 117 -6.45 -10.47 9.03
N LEU A 118 -5.80 -10.09 7.93
CA LEU A 118 -5.16 -11.05 7.03
C LEU A 118 -3.97 -11.72 7.73
N ALA A 119 -3.96 -13.04 7.75
CA ALA A 119 -2.82 -13.81 8.23
C ALA A 119 -1.82 -14.09 7.10
N GLU A 120 -2.32 -14.28 5.88
CA GLU A 120 -1.55 -14.64 4.71
C GLU A 120 -2.08 -13.89 3.48
N ILE A 121 -1.17 -13.58 2.57
CA ILE A 121 -1.49 -13.04 1.24
C ILE A 121 -0.44 -13.56 0.25
N ASP A 122 -0.90 -13.98 -0.93
CA ASP A 122 -0.06 -14.31 -2.07
C ASP A 122 -0.40 -13.37 -3.22
N VAL A 123 0.56 -12.53 -3.59
CA VAL A 123 0.46 -11.56 -4.70
C VAL A 123 1.32 -11.97 -5.90
N SER A 124 1.96 -13.14 -5.87
CA SER A 124 2.94 -13.56 -6.87
C SER A 124 2.35 -13.71 -8.27
N GLY A 125 1.06 -14.02 -8.36
CA GLY A 125 0.31 -14.11 -9.62
C GLY A 125 -0.01 -12.77 -10.26
N ASN A 126 0.22 -11.63 -9.59
CA ASN A 126 -0.13 -10.30 -10.08
C ASN A 126 1.12 -9.42 -10.28
N THR A 127 1.86 -9.70 -11.35
CA THR A 127 3.15 -9.04 -11.65
C THR A 127 3.02 -7.59 -12.10
N SER A 128 1.80 -7.13 -12.40
CA SER A 128 1.49 -5.75 -12.85
C SER A 128 1.17 -4.79 -11.71
N LEU A 129 1.16 -5.26 -10.45
CA LEU A 129 0.91 -4.42 -9.28
C LEU A 129 1.93 -3.29 -9.19
N THR A 130 1.42 -2.05 -9.12
CA THR A 130 2.23 -0.85 -8.85
C THR A 130 2.01 -0.33 -7.44
N THR A 131 0.84 -0.61 -6.85
CA THR A 131 0.52 -0.22 -5.47
C THR A 131 -0.09 -1.38 -4.69
N LEU A 132 0.50 -1.68 -3.53
CA LEU A 132 -0.01 -2.66 -2.57
C LEU A 132 -0.12 -2.01 -1.19
N ASN A 133 -1.33 -1.95 -0.65
CA ASN A 133 -1.58 -1.57 0.74
C ASN A 133 -2.26 -2.71 1.47
N ILE A 134 -1.56 -3.27 2.45
CA ILE A 134 -2.01 -4.36 3.32
C ILE A 134 -1.76 -4.00 4.80
N ALA A 135 -1.80 -2.71 5.13
CA ALA A 135 -1.60 -2.20 6.48
C ALA A 135 -2.64 -2.75 7.47
N LEU A 136 -2.32 -2.74 8.76
CA LEU A 136 -3.26 -3.09 9.85
C LEU A 136 -3.80 -4.53 9.71
N ASN A 137 -2.92 -5.49 9.45
CA ASN A 137 -3.26 -6.91 9.32
C ASN A 137 -2.47 -7.75 10.34
N LYS A 138 -2.35 -9.06 10.11
CA LYS A 138 -1.62 -10.03 10.97
C LYS A 138 -0.50 -10.74 10.20
N ILE A 139 -0.04 -10.13 9.11
CA ILE A 139 0.89 -10.75 8.16
C ILE A 139 2.26 -10.87 8.82
N ARG A 140 2.88 -12.05 8.69
CA ARG A 140 4.22 -12.33 9.23
C ARG A 140 5.30 -12.41 8.15
N VAL A 141 4.90 -12.88 6.97
CA VAL A 141 5.78 -13.08 5.82
C VAL A 141 5.00 -12.68 4.58
N ILE A 142 5.67 -12.02 3.65
CA ILE A 142 5.16 -11.71 2.32
C ILE A 142 6.30 -11.91 1.31
N ASP A 143 5.99 -12.57 0.19
CA ASP A 143 6.89 -12.66 -0.94
C ASP A 143 6.47 -11.62 -2.00
N LEU A 144 7.40 -10.72 -2.32
CA LEU A 144 7.22 -9.64 -3.30
C LEU A 144 8.15 -9.80 -4.50
N SER A 145 8.81 -10.97 -4.64
CA SER A 145 9.85 -11.19 -5.63
C SER A 145 9.35 -11.11 -7.08
N ALA A 146 8.08 -11.43 -7.31
CA ALA A 146 7.42 -11.35 -8.61
C ALA A 146 6.87 -9.94 -8.94
N ASN A 147 6.63 -9.10 -7.94
CA ASN A 147 5.98 -7.79 -8.10
C ASN A 147 6.99 -6.69 -8.42
N THR A 148 7.78 -6.89 -9.46
CA THR A 148 8.93 -6.01 -9.82
C THR A 148 8.53 -4.59 -10.22
N THR A 149 7.24 -4.37 -10.51
CA THR A 149 6.66 -3.06 -10.89
C THR A 149 6.16 -2.25 -9.70
N LEU A 150 6.25 -2.76 -8.46
CA LEU A 150 5.78 -2.03 -7.27
C LEU A 150 6.50 -0.69 -7.11
N GLU A 151 5.71 0.39 -7.02
CA GLU A 151 6.14 1.76 -6.74
C GLU A 151 5.80 2.17 -5.31
N ARG A 152 4.65 1.70 -4.80
CA ARG A 152 4.14 2.03 -3.46
C ARG A 152 3.80 0.76 -2.70
N LEU A 153 4.41 0.61 -1.53
CA LEU A 153 4.19 -0.53 -0.66
C LEU A 153 3.89 -0.05 0.76
N ASP A 154 2.72 -0.41 1.26
CA ASP A 154 2.33 -0.21 2.65
C ASP A 154 2.02 -1.55 3.31
N VAL A 155 2.89 -1.94 4.24
CA VAL A 155 2.77 -3.14 5.08
C VAL A 155 2.81 -2.76 6.57
N SER A 156 2.47 -1.52 6.92
CA SER A 156 2.53 -1.04 8.29
C SER A 156 1.60 -1.83 9.22
N ASP A 157 1.87 -1.77 10.53
CA ASP A 157 1.03 -2.36 11.56
C ASP A 157 0.70 -3.85 11.28
N ASN A 158 1.76 -4.62 11.04
CA ASN A 158 1.71 -6.07 10.85
C ASN A 158 2.67 -6.76 11.82
N ASN A 159 2.94 -8.04 11.60
CA ASN A 159 3.82 -8.87 12.41
C ASN A 159 5.06 -9.32 11.60
N ILE A 160 5.53 -8.51 10.66
CA ILE A 160 6.62 -8.87 9.74
C ILE A 160 7.97 -8.75 10.47
N ALA A 161 8.70 -9.87 10.52
CA ALA A 161 10.03 -9.93 11.14
C ALA A 161 11.17 -9.72 10.13
N SER A 162 10.91 -9.97 8.85
CA SER A 162 11.86 -9.77 7.76
C SER A 162 11.13 -9.38 6.48
N LEU A 163 11.62 -8.37 5.76
CA LEU A 163 11.07 -7.92 4.50
C LEU A 163 12.18 -7.87 3.44
N ASN A 164 11.96 -8.55 2.31
CA ASN A 164 12.88 -8.50 1.16
C ASN A 164 12.24 -7.71 0.02
N VAL A 165 12.80 -6.53 -0.27
CA VAL A 165 12.36 -5.65 -1.37
C VAL A 165 13.40 -5.52 -2.48
N SER A 166 14.37 -6.44 -2.57
CA SER A 166 15.49 -6.35 -3.52
C SER A 166 15.07 -6.46 -4.99
N SER A 167 13.95 -7.11 -5.29
CA SER A 167 13.37 -7.19 -6.63
C SER A 167 12.52 -5.96 -7.00
N ASN A 168 12.09 -5.16 -6.02
CA ASN A 168 11.15 -4.06 -6.20
C ASN A 168 11.89 -2.73 -6.46
N LYS A 169 12.67 -2.71 -7.55
CA LYS A 169 13.58 -1.60 -7.89
C LYS A 169 12.85 -0.29 -8.21
N SER A 170 11.57 -0.39 -8.57
CA SER A 170 10.70 0.76 -8.86
C SER A 170 10.11 1.41 -7.61
N LEU A 171 10.36 0.89 -6.39
CA LEU A 171 9.79 1.47 -5.17
C LEU A 171 10.20 2.93 -4.98
N GLU A 172 9.19 3.79 -4.86
CA GLU A 172 9.28 5.21 -4.58
C GLU A 172 8.84 5.52 -3.14
N SER A 173 7.91 4.74 -2.59
CA SER A 173 7.38 4.93 -1.23
C SER A 173 7.21 3.61 -0.50
N LEU A 174 7.76 3.54 0.70
CA LEU A 174 7.75 2.34 1.54
C LEU A 174 7.31 2.69 2.97
N TRP A 175 6.17 2.14 3.38
CA TRP A 175 5.69 2.17 4.76
C TRP A 175 5.80 0.76 5.36
N VAL A 176 6.65 0.63 6.38
CA VAL A 176 6.89 -0.63 7.11
C VAL A 176 6.84 -0.41 8.62
N PHE A 177 6.27 0.71 9.07
CA PHE A 177 6.25 1.08 10.47
C PHE A 177 5.42 0.11 11.32
N ASN A 178 5.71 0.05 12.62
CA ASN A 178 5.04 -0.86 13.58
C ASN A 178 5.07 -2.33 13.13
N ASN A 179 6.27 -2.83 12.86
CA ASN A 179 6.52 -4.24 12.58
C ASN A 179 7.58 -4.79 13.55
N GLN A 180 8.23 -5.91 13.22
CA GLN A 180 9.22 -6.58 14.06
C GLN A 180 10.58 -6.68 13.35
N LEU A 181 10.86 -5.75 12.42
CA LEU A 181 12.08 -5.77 11.63
C LEU A 181 13.31 -5.49 12.50
N SER A 182 14.32 -6.34 12.39
CA SER A 182 15.64 -6.14 13.02
C SER A 182 16.70 -5.60 12.04
N SER A 183 16.43 -5.72 10.74
CA SER A 183 17.22 -5.20 9.62
C SER A 183 16.29 -4.87 8.45
N LEU A 184 16.74 -3.97 7.57
CA LEU A 184 16.04 -3.60 6.34
C LEU A 184 17.08 -3.22 5.27
N GLU A 185 17.19 -4.04 4.23
CA GLU A 185 18.14 -3.84 3.14
C GLU A 185 17.49 -3.06 1.98
N LEU A 186 18.04 -1.88 1.67
CA LEU A 186 17.46 -0.94 0.68
C LEU A 186 18.40 -0.60 -0.48
N SER A 187 19.50 -1.35 -0.62
CA SER A 187 20.57 -1.06 -1.58
C SER A 187 20.14 -1.14 -3.05
N ASN A 188 19.03 -1.81 -3.36
CA ASN A 188 18.45 -1.94 -4.70
C ASN A 188 17.29 -0.96 -4.98
N ASN A 189 16.86 -0.17 -4.00
CA ASN A 189 15.68 0.70 -4.10
C ASN A 189 16.10 2.16 -4.32
N SER A 190 16.89 2.42 -5.38
CA SER A 190 17.50 3.75 -5.62
C SER A 190 16.50 4.88 -5.88
N ASN A 191 15.26 4.54 -6.26
CA ASN A 191 14.18 5.49 -6.53
C ASN A 191 13.39 5.88 -5.28
N LEU A 192 13.73 5.32 -4.11
CA LEU A 192 12.97 5.53 -2.88
C LEU A 192 13.03 7.00 -2.44
N ALA A 193 11.87 7.67 -2.47
CA ALA A 193 11.68 9.06 -2.10
C ALA A 193 11.08 9.22 -0.69
N PHE A 194 10.33 8.21 -0.23
CA PHE A 194 9.72 8.16 1.09
C PHE A 194 10.01 6.82 1.77
N LEU A 195 10.50 6.87 3.00
CA LEU A 195 10.64 5.71 3.88
C LEU A 195 10.08 6.01 5.26
N ASP A 196 9.14 5.20 5.70
CA ASP A 196 8.76 5.09 7.10
C ASP A 196 9.01 3.68 7.63
N CYS A 197 10.06 3.53 8.42
CA CYS A 197 10.43 2.31 9.13
C CYS A 197 10.38 2.47 10.65
N SER A 198 9.62 3.45 11.15
CA SER A 198 9.48 3.72 12.57
C SER A 198 8.85 2.56 13.35
N GLY A 199 9.07 2.50 14.67
CA GLY A 199 8.43 1.48 15.52
C GLY A 199 8.83 0.04 15.17
N ASN A 200 10.10 -0.16 14.87
CA ASN A 200 10.69 -1.48 14.61
C ASN A 200 11.85 -1.73 15.62
N ALA A 201 12.68 -2.75 15.37
CA ALA A 201 13.84 -3.09 16.17
C ALA A 201 15.16 -2.96 15.37
N LEU A 202 15.23 -2.01 14.43
CA LEU A 202 16.40 -1.81 13.57
C LEU A 202 17.59 -1.32 14.41
N ASN A 203 18.70 -2.04 14.34
CA ASN A 203 19.96 -1.66 15.01
C ASN A 203 20.83 -0.78 14.10
N THR A 204 20.67 -0.92 12.79
CA THR A 204 21.38 -0.17 11.75
C THR A 204 20.42 0.13 10.61
N LEU A 205 20.65 1.23 9.91
CA LEU A 205 19.90 1.58 8.71
C LEU A 205 20.86 2.23 7.71
N ASP A 206 21.14 1.54 6.59
CA ASP A 206 21.93 2.08 5.48
C ASP A 206 20.99 2.61 4.39
N VAL A 207 20.99 3.94 4.24
CA VAL A 207 20.24 4.66 3.20
C VAL A 207 21.16 5.31 2.15
N SER A 208 22.44 4.92 2.11
CA SER A 208 23.46 5.54 1.27
C SER A 208 23.22 5.38 -0.24
N LYS A 209 22.37 4.42 -0.63
CA LYS A 209 21.97 4.16 -2.03
C LYS A 209 20.68 4.86 -2.44
N ASN A 210 19.96 5.47 -1.50
CA ASN A 210 18.64 6.07 -1.72
C ASN A 210 18.79 7.60 -1.88
N ALA A 211 19.54 8.05 -2.89
CA ALA A 211 19.85 9.47 -3.11
C ALA A 211 18.59 10.32 -3.40
N GLU A 212 17.49 9.67 -3.81
CA GLU A 212 16.19 10.29 -4.07
C GLU A 212 15.36 10.53 -2.80
N LEU A 213 15.81 10.05 -1.63
CA LEU A 213 15.06 10.12 -0.39
C LEU A 213 14.82 11.57 0.05
N VAL A 214 13.54 11.94 0.18
CA VAL A 214 13.06 13.26 0.59
C VAL A 214 12.60 13.24 2.05
N ARG A 215 11.98 12.14 2.48
CA ARG A 215 11.44 11.95 3.83
C ARG A 215 11.90 10.62 4.42
N LEU A 216 12.49 10.69 5.61
CA LEU A 216 12.94 9.54 6.38
C LEU A 216 12.36 9.57 7.79
N LEU A 217 11.49 8.61 8.09
CA LEU A 217 10.92 8.39 9.40
C LEU A 217 11.47 7.05 9.92
N CYS A 218 12.37 7.12 10.90
CA CYS A 218 13.04 5.95 11.49
C CYS A 218 13.05 5.99 13.02
N TYR A 219 12.18 6.82 13.60
CA TYR A 219 12.03 6.97 15.05
C TYR A 219 11.56 5.67 15.73
N ASN A 220 11.78 5.56 17.05
CA ASN A 220 11.45 4.37 17.85
C ASN A 220 12.05 3.08 17.26
N ASN A 221 13.36 3.06 17.08
CA ASN A 221 14.16 1.89 16.70
C ASN A 221 15.32 1.71 17.71
N GLN A 222 16.36 0.95 17.35
CA GLN A 222 17.56 0.73 18.16
C GLN A 222 18.81 1.31 17.49
N LEU A 223 18.66 2.37 16.67
CA LEU A 223 19.76 2.98 15.95
C LEU A 223 20.70 3.74 16.91
N THR A 224 21.98 3.40 16.89
CA THR A 224 23.00 4.14 17.66
C THR A 224 23.68 5.22 16.83
N ALA A 225 23.58 5.13 15.50
CA ALA A 225 24.11 6.10 14.54
C ALA A 225 23.22 6.10 13.29
N LEU A 226 23.26 7.20 12.54
CA LEU A 226 22.58 7.35 11.27
C LEU A 226 23.43 8.25 10.37
N ASP A 227 23.70 7.80 9.14
CA ASP A 227 24.38 8.57 8.12
C ASP A 227 23.41 8.90 7.00
N VAL A 228 23.26 10.20 6.70
CA VAL A 228 22.41 10.71 5.62
C VAL A 228 23.18 11.57 4.62
N GLU A 229 24.51 11.51 4.61
CA GLU A 229 25.36 12.36 3.77
C GLU A 229 25.02 12.23 2.27
N ARG A 230 24.59 11.03 1.85
CA ARG A 230 24.24 10.71 0.46
C ARG A 230 22.79 11.05 0.10
N ASN A 231 21.92 11.31 1.07
CA ASN A 231 20.50 11.62 0.84
C ASN A 231 20.35 13.13 0.59
N ILE A 232 20.90 13.59 -0.53
CA ILE A 232 21.04 15.03 -0.84
C ILE A 232 19.69 15.77 -1.02
N LYS A 233 18.58 15.05 -1.17
CA LYS A 233 17.22 15.59 -1.30
C LYS A 233 16.44 15.58 0.02
N LEU A 234 17.04 15.08 1.10
CA LEU A 234 16.36 14.93 2.38
C LEU A 234 15.94 16.30 2.92
N SER A 235 14.67 16.40 3.31
CA SER A 235 14.07 17.61 3.88
C SER A 235 13.26 17.33 5.13
N HIS A 236 12.90 16.08 5.40
CA HIS A 236 12.19 15.67 6.62
C HIS A 236 12.92 14.46 7.20
N LEU A 237 13.41 14.60 8.44
CA LEU A 237 14.13 13.54 9.15
C LEU A 237 13.62 13.42 10.58
N TRP A 238 12.93 12.33 10.87
CA TRP A 238 12.47 11.99 12.22
C TRP A 238 13.14 10.69 12.68
N SER A 239 13.96 10.78 13.72
CA SER A 239 14.74 9.67 14.27
C SER A 239 14.75 9.64 15.79
N PHE A 240 13.86 10.36 16.46
CA PHE A 240 13.72 10.33 17.92
C PHE A 240 13.43 8.93 18.47
N GLY A 241 13.62 8.70 19.77
CA GLY A 241 13.39 7.39 20.37
C GLY A 241 14.37 6.31 19.90
N ASN A 242 15.52 6.72 19.36
CA ASN A 242 16.67 5.87 19.07
C ASN A 242 17.79 6.13 20.11
N PRO A 243 18.58 5.13 20.50
CA PRO A 243 19.68 5.28 21.45
C PRO A 243 20.94 5.92 20.81
N MET A 244 20.78 6.99 20.02
CA MET A 244 21.91 7.77 19.50
C MET A 244 22.53 8.60 20.62
N SER A 245 23.86 8.61 20.72
CA SER A 245 24.55 9.50 21.65
C SER A 245 24.48 10.95 21.17
N GLU A 246 24.74 11.90 22.06
CA GLU A 246 24.84 13.32 21.72
C GLU A 246 25.86 13.57 20.59
N THR A 247 27.02 12.93 20.64
CA THR A 247 28.06 13.03 19.61
C THR A 247 27.61 12.50 18.25
N GLU A 248 26.79 11.44 18.23
CA GLU A 248 26.24 10.90 16.99
C GLU A 248 25.15 11.81 16.41
N MET A 249 24.32 12.43 17.26
CA MET A 249 23.38 13.46 16.82
C MET A 249 24.09 14.69 16.25
N GLU A 250 25.17 15.16 16.89
CA GLU A 250 26.02 16.24 16.35
C GLU A 250 26.64 15.87 14.99
N SER A 251 27.17 14.64 14.88
CA SER A 251 27.73 14.10 13.64
C SER A 251 26.68 14.08 12.53
N LEU A 252 25.49 13.54 12.81
CA LEU A 252 24.35 13.52 11.90
C LEU A 252 23.98 14.93 11.43
N ILE A 253 23.80 15.88 12.35
CA ILE A 253 23.51 17.28 12.03
C ILE A 253 24.60 17.87 11.12
N SER A 254 25.88 17.54 11.37
CA SER A 254 27.00 18.01 10.55
C SER A 254 26.94 17.53 9.08
N THR A 255 26.34 16.36 8.81
CA THR A 255 26.18 15.83 7.44
C THR A 255 24.96 16.40 6.69
N LEU A 256 23.96 16.93 7.42
CA LEU A 256 22.75 17.50 6.82
C LEU A 256 23.10 18.58 5.79
N ARG A 257 22.37 18.57 4.67
CA ARG A 257 22.47 19.58 3.61
C ARG A 257 21.64 20.81 3.96
N ASN A 258 21.97 21.93 3.33
CA ASN A 258 21.14 23.13 3.41
C ASN A 258 19.82 22.89 2.68
N VAL A 259 18.70 23.18 3.32
CA VAL A 259 17.35 23.02 2.77
C VAL A 259 16.49 24.21 3.15
N ALA A 260 15.55 24.59 2.29
CA ALA A 260 14.57 25.62 2.62
C ALA A 260 13.39 24.99 3.35
N GLY A 261 13.27 25.22 4.66
CA GLY A 261 12.15 24.74 5.46
C GLY A 261 12.20 23.24 5.75
N GLY A 262 13.38 22.72 6.09
CA GLY A 262 13.53 21.33 6.51
C GLY A 262 12.91 21.10 7.90
N GLU A 263 12.51 19.86 8.18
CA GLU A 263 11.98 19.43 9.47
C GLU A 263 12.87 18.34 10.07
N LEU A 264 13.31 18.56 11.31
CA LEU A 264 14.24 17.68 12.01
C LEU A 264 13.67 17.32 13.38
N TRP A 265 13.59 16.03 13.68
CA TRP A 265 13.17 15.54 15.00
C TRP A 265 14.08 14.39 15.46
N LEU A 266 15.12 14.71 16.22
CA LEU A 266 16.15 13.75 16.63
C LEU A 266 15.96 13.17 18.02
N SER A 267 15.24 13.87 18.91
CA SER A 267 15.11 13.50 20.32
C SER A 267 13.75 13.93 20.86
N ILE A 268 13.25 13.20 21.86
CA ILE A 268 12.06 13.59 22.64
C ILE A 268 12.40 14.64 23.71
N GLU A 269 13.66 14.65 24.16
CA GLU A 269 14.20 15.70 25.03
C GLU A 269 14.77 16.82 24.16
N PRO A 270 14.72 18.09 24.62
CA PRO A 270 15.27 19.21 23.88
C PRO A 270 16.75 19.00 23.52
N LEU A 271 17.09 19.22 22.26
CA LEU A 271 18.49 19.26 21.84
C LEU A 271 19.20 20.46 22.50
N GLY A 272 20.48 20.31 22.81
CA GLY A 272 21.31 21.42 23.26
C GLY A 272 21.30 22.60 22.27
N GLU A 273 21.40 23.83 22.79
CA GLU A 273 21.29 25.06 22.00
C GLU A 273 22.23 25.09 20.78
N ALA A 274 23.44 24.53 20.91
CA ALA A 274 24.43 24.47 19.83
C ALA A 274 23.97 23.56 18.67
N MET A 275 23.40 22.39 18.98
CA MET A 275 22.86 21.48 17.96
C MET A 275 21.67 22.12 17.25
N HIS A 276 20.77 22.75 18.01
CA HIS A 276 19.63 23.47 17.44
C HIS A 276 20.08 24.60 16.51
N ALA A 277 21.07 25.41 16.93
CA ALA A 277 21.62 26.46 16.09
C ALA A 277 22.26 25.90 14.80
N SER A 278 23.05 24.83 14.91
CA SER A 278 23.70 24.20 13.76
C SER A 278 22.69 23.66 12.72
N ALA A 279 21.59 23.05 13.18
CA ALA A 279 20.50 22.62 12.31
C ALA A 279 19.79 23.82 11.65
N ALA A 280 19.50 24.87 12.43
CA ALA A 280 18.83 26.08 11.95
C ALA A 280 19.66 26.86 10.92
N GLU A 281 20.99 26.94 11.06
CA GLU A 281 21.88 27.55 10.07
C GLU A 281 21.82 26.87 8.70
N LYS A 282 21.46 25.58 8.69
CA LYS A 282 21.24 24.77 7.48
C LYS A 282 19.78 24.80 6.99
N GLY A 283 18.92 25.59 7.63
CA GLY A 283 17.51 25.76 7.28
C GLY A 283 16.59 24.63 7.77
N TRP A 284 17.02 23.87 8.78
CA TRP A 284 16.19 22.86 9.45
C TRP A 284 15.51 23.44 10.68
N THR A 285 14.21 23.19 10.79
CA THR A 285 13.41 23.49 11.98
C THR A 285 13.42 22.26 12.87
N VAL A 286 14.02 22.40 14.05
CA VAL A 286 14.00 21.35 15.09
C VAL A 286 12.64 21.35 15.78
N GLN A 287 12.01 20.18 15.85
CA GLN A 287 10.73 19.96 16.55
C GLN A 287 10.94 19.55 18.01
#